data_AF-Q1PW00-F1
#
_entry.id   AF-Q1PW00-F1
#
_cell.length_a   1.000
_cell.length_b   1.000
_cell.length_c   1.000
_cell.angle_alpha   90.00
_cell.angle_beta   90.00
_cell.angle_gamma   90.00
#
_symmetry.space_group_name_H-M   'P 1'
#
loop_
_entity.id
_entity.type
_entity.pdbx_description
1 polymer ?
#
loop_
_entity_poly.entity_id
_entity_poly.type
_entity_poly.pdbx_seq_one_letter_code
_entity_poly.pdbx_strand_id
1 'polypeptide(L)'
;MLEEIGYKPAVMYKMGFDVVRDLGNLSIHSYCCPLTIIIEKIDLQEGMDLCLFSLKEIVTKELYSRRIRRFFPVIESPYLVDTMKKLDLYFTL
;
A
#
# COMPACT_ATOMS: atom_id res chain seq x y z
N MET A 1 -5.62 3.97 -9.81
CA MET A 1 -5.10 2.69 -10.36
C MET A 1 -5.10 2.69 -11.87
N LEU A 2 -6.19 3.03 -12.56
CA LEU A 2 -6.18 3.06 -14.03
C LEU A 2 -5.15 4.05 -14.56
N GLU A 3 -5.14 5.29 -14.04
CA GLU A 3 -4.19 6.34 -14.44
C GLU A 3 -2.76 6.04 -14.01
N GLU A 4 -2.57 5.46 -12.81
CA GLU A 4 -1.24 5.20 -12.24
C GLU A 4 -0.55 3.97 -12.85
N ILE A 5 -1.29 2.86 -12.99
CA ILE A 5 -0.74 1.54 -13.33
C ILE A 5 -1.48 0.83 -14.47
N GLY A 6 -2.33 1.54 -15.23
CA GLY A 6 -3.10 0.96 -16.34
C GLY A 6 -4.13 -0.10 -15.94
N TYR A 7 -4.39 -0.30 -14.64
CA TYR A 7 -5.19 -1.42 -14.13
C TYR A 7 -6.55 -0.98 -13.61
N LYS A 8 -7.60 -1.66 -14.09
CA LYS A 8 -8.96 -1.52 -13.58
C LYS A 8 -9.35 -2.78 -12.79
N PRO A 9 -9.49 -2.71 -11.45
CA PRO A 9 -9.92 -3.85 -10.67
C PRO A 9 -11.37 -4.23 -10.97
N ALA A 10 -11.66 -5.53 -11.02
CA ALA A 10 -13.02 -6.04 -11.16
C ALA A 10 -13.84 -5.88 -9.87
N VAL A 11 -13.18 -5.99 -8.71
CA VAL A 11 -13.79 -5.88 -7.38
C VAL A 11 -12.86 -5.07 -6.48
N MET A 12 -13.44 -4.24 -5.62
CA MET A 12 -12.75 -3.48 -4.59
C MET A 12 -13.46 -3.65 -3.26
N TYR A 13 -12.69 -3.79 -2.18
CA TYR A 13 -13.20 -3.92 -0.81
C TYR A 13 -12.80 -2.68 -0.02
N LYS A 14 -13.77 -2.07 0.66
CA LYS A 14 -13.51 -0.92 1.52
C LYS A 14 -12.79 -1.40 2.78
N MET A 15 -11.60 -0.85 3.00
CA MET A 15 -10.77 -1.17 4.16
C MET A 15 -11.07 -0.22 5.32
N GLY A 16 -11.17 1.08 5.04
CA GLY A 16 -11.24 2.05 6.11
C GLY A 16 -11.49 3.48 5.66
N PHE A 17 -11.59 4.34 6.66
CA PHE A 17 -11.70 5.77 6.56
C PHE A 17 -10.90 6.39 7.69
N ASP A 18 -10.08 7.39 7.38
CA ASP A 18 -9.26 8.12 8.34
C ASP A 18 -9.33 9.62 8.03
N VAL A 19 -9.20 10.46 9.07
CA VAL A 19 -9.16 11.92 8.92
C VAL A 19 -7.83 12.42 9.43
N VAL A 20 -7.03 13.00 8.53
CA VAL A 20 -5.76 13.64 8.86
C VAL A 20 -6.01 15.09 9.23
N ARG A 21 -6.19 15.33 10.53
CA ARG A 21 -6.52 16.65 11.09
C ARG A 21 -5.45 17.71 10.79
N ASP A 22 -4.19 17.31 10.86
CA ASP A 22 -3.03 18.21 10.72
C ASP A 22 -2.78 18.68 9.28
N LEU A 23 -3.45 18.08 8.29
CA LEU A 23 -3.38 18.46 6.86
C LEU A 23 -4.70 19.07 6.39
N GLY A 24 -5.27 19.98 7.20
CA GLY A 24 -6.51 20.69 6.82
C GLY A 24 -7.76 19.81 6.83
N ASN A 25 -7.82 18.83 7.75
CA ASN A 25 -8.92 17.85 7.85
C ASN A 25 -9.12 17.00 6.58
N LEU A 26 -8.01 16.60 5.96
CA LEU A 26 -8.07 15.73 4.79
C LEU A 26 -8.66 14.38 5.16
N SER A 27 -9.64 13.93 4.38
CA SER A 27 -10.32 12.65 4.57
C SER A 27 -9.75 11.61 3.61
N ILE A 28 -9.30 10.48 4.14
CA ILE A 28 -8.71 9.39 3.38
C ILE A 28 -9.64 8.19 3.42
N HIS A 29 -9.92 7.63 2.24
CA HIS A 29 -10.67 6.39 2.09
C HIS A 29 -9.75 5.31 1.52
N SER A 30 -9.62 4.21 2.25
CA SER A 30 -8.73 3.11 1.88
C SER A 30 -9.53 1.94 1.32
N TYR A 31 -9.05 1.37 0.23
CA TYR A 31 -9.64 0.20 -0.42
C TYR A 31 -8.54 -0.81 -0.73
N CYS A 32 -8.90 -2.09 -0.81
CA CYS A 32 -8.03 -3.15 -1.31
C CYS A 32 -8.69 -3.87 -2.48
N CYS A 33 -7.88 -4.47 -3.34
CA CYS A 33 -8.36 -5.35 -4.40
C CYS A 33 -7.28 -6.38 -4.74
N PRO A 34 -7.67 -7.61 -5.13
CA PRO A 34 -6.74 -8.55 -5.71
C PRO A 34 -6.25 -8.05 -7.07
N LEU A 35 -4.94 -8.04 -7.27
CA LEU A 35 -4.34 -7.86 -8.59
C LEU A 35 -4.47 -9.18 -9.36
N THR A 36 -5.25 -9.19 -10.44
CA THR A 36 -5.44 -10.38 -11.29
C THR A 36 -4.52 -10.39 -12.51
N ILE A 37 -3.69 -9.35 -12.65
CA ILE A 37 -2.63 -9.28 -13.66
C ILE A 37 -1.32 -9.80 -13.07
N ILE A 38 -0.47 -10.36 -13.93
CA ILE A 38 0.90 -10.70 -13.53
C ILE A 38 1.71 -9.41 -13.34
N ILE A 39 2.65 -9.44 -12.40
CA ILE A 39 3.39 -8.26 -11.95
C ILE A 39 4.20 -7.63 -13.09
N GLU A 40 4.77 -8.46 -13.95
CA GLU A 40 5.59 -8.04 -15.09
C GLU A 40 4.79 -7.31 -16.17
N LYS A 41 3.45 -7.37 -16.10
CA LYS A 41 2.54 -6.65 -17.01
C LYS A 41 1.97 -5.38 -16.39
N ILE A 42 2.39 -5.00 -15.18
CA ILE A 42 2.01 -3.71 -14.60
C ILE A 42 2.67 -2.61 -15.44
N ASP A 43 1.83 -1.77 -16.05
CA ASP A 43 2.24 -0.65 -16.88
C ASP A 43 2.25 0.62 -16.02
N LEU A 44 3.43 1.07 -15.58
CA LEU A 44 3.56 2.26 -14.76
C LEU A 44 3.40 3.52 -15.63
N GLN A 45 2.23 4.12 -15.58
CA GLN A 45 1.85 5.28 -16.39
C GLN A 45 2.16 6.60 -15.68
N GLU A 46 2.02 6.63 -14.35
CA GLU A 46 2.43 7.72 -13.49
C GLU A 46 3.31 7.21 -12.34
N GLY A 47 4.10 8.10 -11.74
CA GLY A 47 5.11 7.74 -10.72
C GLY A 47 6.51 7.47 -11.30
N MET A 48 7.50 7.39 -10.43
CA MET A 48 8.92 7.21 -10.82
C MET A 48 9.39 5.76 -10.80
N ASP A 49 8.80 4.93 -9.93
CA ASP A 49 9.23 3.55 -9.71
C ASP A 49 8.08 2.71 -9.13
N LEU A 50 8.15 1.40 -9.31
CA LEU A 50 7.21 0.42 -8.78
C LEU A 50 7.96 -0.60 -7.91
N CYS A 51 7.50 -0.78 -6.67
CA CYS A 51 8.05 -1.81 -5.80
C CYS A 51 6.94 -2.58 -5.08
N LEU A 52 7.19 -3.87 -4.85
CA LEU A 52 6.30 -4.74 -4.09
C LEU A 52 6.96 -5.17 -2.79
N PHE A 53 6.19 -5.08 -1.71
CA PHE A 53 6.60 -5.47 -0.38
C PHE A 53 5.64 -6.51 0.17
N SER A 54 6.19 -7.53 0.82
CA SER A 54 5.36 -8.42 1.64
C SER A 54 4.83 -7.69 2.86
N LEU A 55 3.68 -8.13 3.38
CA LEU A 55 3.13 -7.60 4.64
C LEU A 55 4.16 -7.66 5.77
N LYS A 56 4.96 -8.74 5.84
CA LYS A 56 6.05 -8.90 6.80
C LYS A 56 7.09 -7.79 6.68
N GLU A 57 7.56 -7.45 5.48
CA GLU A 57 8.54 -6.38 5.28
C GLU A 57 8.01 -5.01 5.72
N ILE A 58 6.72 -4.76 5.50
CA ILE A 58 6.07 -3.52 5.95
C ILE A 58 5.94 -3.49 7.47
N VAL A 59 5.47 -4.59 8.09
CA VAL A 59 5.29 -4.70 9.55
C VAL A 59 6.61 -4.59 10.30
N THR A 60 7.68 -5.25 9.82
CA THR A 60 9.00 -5.19 10.48
C THR A 60 9.72 -3.87 10.24
N LYS A 61 9.21 -3.01 9.35
CA LYS A 61 9.83 -1.74 8.92
C LYS A 61 11.22 -1.91 8.29
N GLU A 62 11.55 -3.13 7.86
CA GLU A 62 12.82 -3.44 7.18
C GLU A 62 12.70 -3.32 5.66
N LEU A 63 11.79 -2.45 5.20
CA LEU A 63 11.55 -2.15 3.80
C LEU A 63 12.88 -1.83 3.12
N TYR A 64 13.28 -2.66 2.15
CA TYR A 64 14.47 -2.49 1.31
C TYR A 64 15.84 -2.52 2.02
N SER A 65 15.92 -2.19 3.32
CA SER A 65 17.19 -1.93 4.01
C SER A 65 18.13 -3.14 4.02
N ARG A 66 17.56 -4.34 4.15
CA ARG A 66 18.31 -5.60 4.05
C ARG A 66 18.79 -5.89 2.62
N ARG A 67 17.98 -5.58 1.61
CA ARG A 67 18.30 -5.88 0.19
C ARG A 67 19.44 -5.02 -0.34
N ILE A 68 19.49 -3.74 0.04
CA ILE A 68 20.51 -2.79 -0.45
C ILE A 68 21.57 -2.39 0.59
N ARG A 69 21.62 -3.10 1.73
CA ARG A 69 22.59 -2.88 2.83
C ARG A 69 22.70 -1.41 3.27
N ARG A 70 21.59 -0.70 3.29
CA ARG A 70 21.53 0.72 3.63
C ARG A 70 20.27 1.01 4.40
N PHE A 71 20.38 1.74 5.50
CA PHE A 71 19.26 2.04 6.39
C PHE A 71 18.41 3.16 5.81
N PHE A 72 17.14 2.87 5.53
CA PHE A 72 16.14 3.87 5.15
C PHE A 72 15.13 3.99 6.29
N PRO A 73 15.14 5.08 7.08
CA PRO A 73 14.14 5.26 8.11
C PRO A 73 12.77 5.41 7.46
N VAL A 74 11.89 4.45 7.71
CA VAL A 74 10.47 4.57 7.36
C VAL A 74 9.84 5.48 8.39
N ILE A 75 9.34 6.63 7.98
CA ILE A 75 8.57 7.53 8.86
C ILE A 75 7.37 6.74 9.37
N GLU A 76 7.19 6.70 10.69
CA GLU A 76 6.01 6.07 11.28
C GLU A 76 4.77 6.84 10.85
N SER A 77 3.91 6.16 10.09
CA SER A 77 2.59 6.66 9.73
C SER A 77 1.55 5.76 10.39
N PRO A 78 0.74 6.29 11.34
CA PRO A 78 -0.35 5.53 11.96
C PRO A 78 -1.28 4.91 10.91
N TYR A 79 -1.51 5.64 9.81
CA TYR A 79 -2.33 5.21 8.70
C TYR A 79 -1.85 3.90 8.05
N LEU A 80 -0.54 3.74 7.86
CA LEU A 80 0.04 2.53 7.27
C LEU A 80 -0.16 1.33 8.20
N VAL A 81 0.08 1.51 9.50
CA VAL A 81 -0.08 0.45 10.52
C VAL A 81 -1.54 0.02 10.64
N ASP A 82 -2.47 0.95 10.67
CA ASP A 82 -3.89 0.64 10.83
C ASP A 82 -4.48 0.00 9.56
N THR A 83 -4.01 0.43 8.38
CA THR A 83 -4.37 -0.22 7.11
C THR A 83 -3.86 -1.66 7.06
N MET A 84 -2.63 -1.92 7.51
CA MET A 84 -2.06 -3.28 7.56
C MET A 84 -2.84 -4.20 8.50
N LYS A 85 -3.19 -3.75 9.71
CA LYS A 85 -4.01 -4.54 10.65
C LYS A 85 -5.34 -4.93 10.02
N LYS A 86 -5.96 -4.00 9.29
CA LYS A 86 -7.20 -4.28 8.56
C LYS A 86 -6.95 -5.30 7.44
N LEU A 87 -5.88 -5.18 6.65
CA LEU A 87 -5.55 -6.17 5.60
C LEU A 87 -5.37 -7.58 6.17
N ASP A 88 -4.63 -7.72 7.27
CA ASP A 88 -4.38 -9.01 7.92
C ASP A 88 -5.67 -9.72 8.35
N LEU A 89 -6.64 -8.96 8.88
CA LEU A 89 -7.99 -9.46 9.21
C LEU A 89 -8.76 -10.03 8.00
N TYR A 90 -8.58 -9.45 6.81
CA TYR A 90 -9.29 -9.89 5.59
C TYR A 90 -8.64 -11.10 4.91
N PHE A 91 -7.35 -11.36 5.13
CA PHE A 91 -6.62 -12.45 4.48
C PHE A 91 -6.34 -13.66 5.41
N THR A 92 -6.68 -13.56 6.68
CA THR A 92 -6.51 -14.64 7.68
C THR A 92 -7.84 -15.27 8.13
N LEU A 93 -8.96 -14.87 7.51
CA LEU A 93 -10.28 -15.52 7.58
C LEU A 93 -10.53 -16.37 6.33
#